data_AF-A0A7J6R8B4-F1
#
_entry.id   AF-A0A7J6R8B4-F1
#
_cell.length_a   1.000
_cell.length_b   1.000
_cell.length_c   1.000
_cell.angle_alpha   90.00
_cell.angle_beta   90.00
_cell.angle_gamma   90.00
#
_symmetry.space_group_name_H-M   'P 1'
#
loop_
_entity.id
_entity.type
_entity.pdbx_description
1 polymer ?
#
loop_
_entity_poly.entity_id
_entity_poly.type
_entity_poly.pdbx_seq_one_letter_code
_entity_poly.pdbx_strand_id
1 'polypeptide(L)'
;RMVADGKITLMCGDGTNDVGALKTAHVGISLLSSDSGPMSRIRKLQLRDAELHGAAPIAKIGMDASVAAPFTYRGECIKCVPFVLRCGRAVHSVVMMMYKILALNSLLGAFSLSVLTLHGAKFGDFQSAVEAIAVSLIFTAMGRSKPESRLSQFKPVTSIFHWSVQLSLALQLVTHVILLLAGWKLAVSYTTEEPVVDLDSAFEPTLLNSQMFIQTAACHFSAFLANYEGPPSMKPMKANRPLWMGLIAAVSTVLFVASEASPDFNELFSIVRFPDSEGYHRWSMFLVVCHFLLPVFAGRWCMHLEKVDQGYEQR
;
A
#
# COMPACT_ATOMS: atom_id res chain seq x y z
N ARG A 1 12.19 -0.23 -33.99
CA ARG A 1 12.91 -1.53 -33.88
C ARG A 1 12.77 -2.09 -32.47
N MET A 2 13.40 -1.52 -31.44
CA MET A 2 13.31 -2.05 -30.05
C MET A 2 11.89 -2.36 -29.53
N VAL A 3 10.91 -1.47 -29.78
CA VAL A 3 9.50 -1.70 -29.39
C VAL A 3 8.89 -2.87 -30.15
N ALA A 4 9.16 -2.98 -31.46
CA ALA A 4 8.71 -4.10 -32.28
C ALA A 4 9.36 -5.42 -31.87
N ASP A 5 10.59 -5.37 -31.32
CA ASP A 5 11.29 -6.52 -30.75
C ASP A 5 10.80 -6.88 -29.33
N GLY A 6 9.70 -6.29 -28.86
CA GLY A 6 9.08 -6.58 -27.56
C GLY A 6 9.82 -5.96 -26.35
N LYS A 7 10.78 -5.05 -26.56
CA LYS A 7 11.48 -4.39 -25.45
C LYS A 7 10.70 -3.19 -24.95
N ILE A 8 10.60 -3.05 -23.62
CA ILE A 8 10.11 -1.83 -22.97
C ILE A 8 11.16 -0.73 -23.14
N THR A 9 10.74 0.43 -23.62
CA THR A 9 11.63 1.54 -24.02
C THR A 9 11.23 2.84 -23.33
N LEU A 10 12.24 3.58 -22.88
CA LEU A 10 12.10 4.95 -22.41
C LEU A 10 12.94 5.85 -23.31
N MET A 11 12.35 6.93 -23.83
CA MET A 11 13.00 7.94 -24.65
C MET A 11 13.00 9.29 -23.94
N CYS A 12 14.12 10.00 -23.98
CA CYS A 12 14.24 11.37 -23.51
C CYS A 12 14.75 12.24 -24.66
N GLY A 13 14.08 13.34 -24.97
CA GLY A 13 14.43 14.22 -26.09
C GLY A 13 13.98 15.66 -25.86
N ASP A 14 14.57 16.60 -26.59
CA ASP A 14 14.36 18.05 -26.42
C ASP A 14 13.85 18.73 -27.70
N GLY A 15 13.97 18.07 -28.85
CA GLY A 15 13.71 18.65 -30.16
C GLY A 15 12.52 18.06 -30.92
N THR A 16 12.12 18.74 -31.99
CA THR A 16 11.12 18.28 -32.97
C THR A 16 11.54 16.98 -33.67
N ASN A 17 12.84 16.76 -33.83
CA ASN A 17 13.39 15.53 -34.42
C ASN A 17 13.18 14.29 -33.54
N ASP A 18 12.97 14.46 -32.23
CA ASP A 18 12.74 13.36 -31.30
C ASP A 18 11.27 12.96 -31.19
N VAL A 19 10.35 13.77 -31.72
CA VAL A 19 8.89 13.58 -31.58
C VAL A 19 8.44 12.19 -32.02
N GLY A 20 8.98 11.67 -33.13
CA GLY A 20 8.65 10.32 -33.60
C GLY A 20 9.07 9.23 -32.61
N ALA A 21 10.27 9.34 -32.04
CA ALA A 21 10.78 8.41 -31.04
C ALA A 21 10.05 8.55 -29.69
N LEU A 22 9.73 9.77 -29.27
CA LEU A 22 8.97 10.06 -28.04
C LEU A 22 7.56 9.46 -28.08
N LYS A 23 6.87 9.54 -29.23
CA LYS A 23 5.54 8.94 -29.42
C LYS A 23 5.59 7.41 -29.50
N THR A 24 6.67 6.86 -30.05
CA THR A 24 6.81 5.40 -30.24
C THR A 24 7.27 4.71 -28.96
N ALA A 25 8.03 5.37 -28.10
CA ALA A 25 8.50 4.80 -26.84
C ALA A 25 7.34 4.55 -25.85
N HIS A 26 7.48 3.51 -25.02
CA HIS A 26 6.49 3.24 -23.97
C HIS A 26 6.43 4.36 -22.93
N VAL A 27 7.57 5.02 -22.69
CA VAL A 27 7.69 6.19 -21.82
C VAL A 27 8.48 7.27 -22.55
N GLY A 28 7.84 8.40 -22.86
CA GLY A 28 8.49 9.59 -23.41
C GLY A 28 8.71 10.67 -22.36
N ILE A 29 9.90 11.26 -22.32
CA ILE A 29 10.22 12.43 -21.49
C ILE A 29 10.73 13.55 -22.41
N SER A 30 10.00 14.65 -22.48
CA SER A 30 10.48 15.85 -23.15
C SER A 30 11.30 16.72 -22.19
N LEU A 31 12.40 17.28 -22.66
CA LEU A 31 13.17 18.30 -21.96
C LEU A 31 12.71 19.68 -22.44
N LEU A 32 12.52 20.59 -21.49
CA LEU A 32 12.13 21.96 -21.78
C LEU A 32 13.26 22.87 -21.28
N SER A 33 14.02 23.42 -22.24
CA SER A 33 15.02 24.45 -21.98
C SER A 33 14.35 25.63 -21.29
N SER A 34 14.66 25.79 -20.00
CA SER A 34 14.21 26.96 -19.26
C SER A 34 15.08 28.12 -19.69
N ASP A 35 14.51 28.98 -20.53
CA ASP A 35 15.14 30.23 -20.94
C ASP A 35 15.07 31.28 -19.81
N SER A 36 15.49 30.88 -18.61
CA SER A 36 15.44 31.68 -17.39
C SER A 36 16.71 32.51 -17.17
N GLY A 37 17.57 32.64 -18.18
CA GLY A 37 18.64 33.62 -18.22
C GLY A 37 18.18 34.93 -18.88
N PRO A 38 18.86 36.07 -18.64
CA PRO A 38 18.59 37.29 -19.38
C PRO A 38 18.75 37.02 -20.88
N MET A 39 17.65 37.17 -21.62
CA MET A 39 17.57 36.94 -23.06
C MET A 39 18.72 37.70 -23.75
N SER A 40 19.62 36.97 -24.42
CA SER A 40 20.77 37.58 -25.08
C SER A 40 20.31 38.62 -26.11
N ARG A 41 21.09 39.70 -26.31
CA ARG A 41 20.76 40.74 -27.30
C ARG A 41 20.54 40.15 -28.70
N ILE A 42 21.28 39.10 -29.04
CA ILE A 42 21.16 38.36 -30.30
C ILE A 42 19.79 37.69 -30.41
N ARG A 43 19.32 37.01 -29.36
CA ARG A 43 18.00 36.37 -29.35
C ARG A 43 16.84 37.36 -29.43
N LYS A 44 16.97 38.53 -28.78
CA LYS A 44 16.00 39.64 -28.92
C LYS A 44 15.91 40.16 -30.35
N LEU A 45 17.05 40.29 -31.03
CA LEU A 45 17.11 40.74 -32.41
C LEU A 45 16.53 39.69 -33.36
N GLN A 46 16.83 38.41 -33.16
CA GLN A 46 16.27 37.30 -33.95
C GLN A 46 14.75 37.17 -33.79
N LEU A 47 14.22 37.36 -32.58
CA LEU A 47 12.78 37.34 -32.33
C LEU A 47 12.07 38.52 -33.01
N ARG A 48 12.65 39.73 -32.95
CA ARG A 48 12.10 40.90 -33.65
C ARG A 48 12.15 40.74 -35.17
N ASP A 49 13.24 40.20 -35.69
CA ASP A 49 13.40 39.99 -37.14
C ASP A 49 12.40 38.93 -37.66
N ALA A 50 12.15 37.87 -36.88
CA ALA A 50 11.14 36.87 -37.18
C ALA A 50 9.69 37.44 -37.13
N GLU A 51 9.39 38.29 -36.13
CA GLU A 51 8.09 39.00 -36.05
C GLU A 51 7.89 39.96 -37.23
N LEU A 52 8.96 40.65 -37.68
CA LEU A 52 8.90 41.59 -38.81
C LEU A 52 8.59 40.89 -40.14
N HIS A 53 9.09 39.67 -40.32
CA HIS A 53 8.90 38.88 -41.55
C HIS A 53 7.65 37.98 -41.51
N GLY A 54 6.75 38.17 -40.54
CA GLY A 54 5.50 37.40 -40.43
C GLY A 54 5.71 35.91 -40.19
N ALA A 55 6.91 35.50 -39.76
CA ALA A 55 7.14 34.15 -39.31
C ALA A 55 6.38 33.96 -38.00
N ALA A 56 5.71 32.81 -37.84
CA ALA A 56 5.09 32.43 -36.57
C ALA A 56 6.11 32.67 -35.45
N PRO A 57 5.70 33.27 -34.30
CA PRO A 57 6.62 33.60 -33.23
C PRO A 57 7.45 32.35 -32.96
N ILE A 58 8.79 32.49 -32.89
CA ILE A 58 9.73 31.37 -32.65
C ILE A 58 9.22 30.64 -31.41
N ALA A 59 8.38 29.64 -31.63
CA ALA A 59 7.55 29.06 -30.60
C ALA A 59 8.50 28.15 -29.86
N LYS A 60 9.02 28.67 -28.74
CA LYS A 60 9.63 27.94 -27.62
C LYS A 60 10.17 26.58 -28.04
N ILE A 61 11.45 26.55 -28.42
CA ILE A 61 12.24 25.32 -28.59
C ILE A 61 11.86 24.35 -27.44
N GLY A 62 11.27 23.20 -27.79
CA GLY A 62 10.77 22.19 -26.84
C GLY A 62 9.25 22.07 -26.67
N MET A 63 8.43 22.99 -27.21
CA MET A 63 6.96 22.87 -27.13
C MET A 63 6.41 21.68 -27.91
N ASP A 64 6.90 21.42 -29.13
CA ASP A 64 6.43 20.30 -29.95
C ASP A 64 6.81 18.93 -29.34
N ALA A 65 8.00 18.83 -28.73
CA ALA A 65 8.42 17.65 -27.98
C ALA A 65 7.54 17.44 -26.72
N SER A 66 7.12 18.52 -26.05
CA SER A 66 6.24 18.44 -24.88
C SER A 66 4.81 17.98 -25.20
N VAL A 67 4.31 18.24 -26.40
CA VAL A 67 3.02 17.70 -26.89
C VAL A 67 3.13 16.20 -27.19
N ALA A 68 4.33 15.73 -27.57
CA ALA A 68 4.59 14.36 -27.98
C ALA A 68 4.88 13.38 -26.83
N ALA A 69 5.26 13.89 -25.65
CA ALA A 69 5.72 13.09 -24.52
C ALA A 69 4.76 13.18 -23.32
N PRO A 70 4.42 12.06 -22.66
CA PRO A 70 3.56 12.07 -21.46
C PRO A 70 4.21 12.80 -20.26
N PHE A 71 5.54 12.89 -20.22
CA PHE A 71 6.27 13.65 -19.22
C PHE A 71 6.99 14.84 -19.85
N THR A 72 6.98 15.98 -19.16
CA THR A 72 7.77 17.17 -19.51
C THR A 72 8.64 17.57 -18.32
N TYR A 73 9.96 17.63 -18.52
CA TYR A 73 10.93 18.04 -17.51
C TYR A 73 11.41 19.48 -17.77
N ARG A 74 11.30 20.33 -16.77
CA ARG A 74 11.79 21.73 -16.83
C ARG A 74 13.27 21.77 -16.48
N GLY A 75 14.10 21.63 -17.50
CA GLY A 75 15.56 21.64 -17.38
C GLY A 75 16.21 20.92 -18.55
N GLU A 76 17.50 21.20 -18.75
CA GLU A 76 18.28 20.69 -19.90
C GLU A 76 19.07 19.42 -19.57
N CYS A 77 18.89 18.86 -18.37
CA CYS A 77 19.66 17.70 -17.92
C CYS A 77 18.85 16.40 -17.92
N ILE A 78 19.50 15.31 -18.31
CA ILE A 78 18.92 13.95 -18.33
C ILE A 78 18.70 13.35 -16.93
N LYS A 79 18.88 14.13 -15.85
CA LYS A 79 18.66 13.67 -14.47
C LYS A 79 17.18 13.30 -14.21
N CYS A 80 16.26 13.76 -15.07
CA CYS A 80 14.86 13.34 -15.09
C CYS A 80 14.68 11.83 -15.32
N VAL A 81 15.54 11.18 -16.12
CA VAL A 81 15.42 9.76 -16.45
C VAL A 81 15.54 8.87 -15.21
N PRO A 82 16.64 8.91 -14.42
CA PRO A 82 16.73 8.11 -13.20
C PRO A 82 15.69 8.52 -12.16
N PHE A 83 15.22 9.78 -12.15
CA PHE A 83 14.13 10.20 -11.26
C PHE A 83 12.81 9.50 -11.61
N VAL A 84 12.39 9.54 -12.88
CA VAL A 84 11.18 8.88 -13.36
C VAL A 84 11.25 7.37 -13.13
N LEU A 85 12.40 6.74 -13.37
CA LEU A 85 12.60 5.31 -13.10
C LEU A 85 12.44 4.96 -11.61
N ARG A 86 13.00 5.76 -10.70
CA ARG A 86 12.85 5.55 -9.25
C ARG A 86 11.39 5.73 -8.81
N CYS A 87 10.71 6.77 -9.32
CA CYS A 87 9.29 6.99 -9.06
C CYS A 87 8.44 5.82 -9.57
N GLY A 88 8.66 5.37 -10.81
CA GLY A 88 7.94 4.24 -11.40
C GLY A 88 8.11 2.96 -10.59
N ARG A 89 9.33 2.64 -10.15
CA ARG A 89 9.60 1.48 -9.29
C ARG A 89 8.95 1.58 -7.92
N ALA A 90 8.98 2.75 -7.30
CA ALA A 90 8.35 2.96 -6.00
C ALA A 90 6.82 2.82 -6.10
N VAL A 91 6.20 3.44 -7.11
CA VAL A 91 4.76 3.33 -7.37
C VAL A 91 4.38 1.89 -7.67
N HIS A 92 5.16 1.18 -8.48
CA HIS A 92 4.92 -0.23 -8.79
C HIS A 92 4.91 -1.10 -7.53
N SER A 93 5.95 -0.96 -6.68
CA SER A 93 5.97 -1.63 -5.38
C SER A 93 4.78 -1.22 -4.50
N VAL A 94 4.37 0.06 -4.48
CA VAL A 94 3.16 0.51 -3.75
C VAL A 94 1.91 -0.21 -4.22
N VAL A 95 1.69 -0.28 -5.54
CA VAL A 95 0.53 -0.97 -6.12
C VAL A 95 0.55 -2.46 -5.79
N MET A 96 1.71 -3.11 -5.88
CA MET A 96 1.86 -4.52 -5.52
C MET A 96 1.52 -4.78 -4.04
N MET A 97 2.02 -3.94 -3.12
CA MET A 97 1.65 -4.02 -1.70
C MET A 97 0.15 -3.82 -1.49
N MET A 98 -0.46 -2.84 -2.17
CA MET A 98 -1.89 -2.58 -2.05
C MET A 98 -2.72 -3.77 -2.52
N TYR A 99 -2.36 -4.43 -3.62
CA TYR A 99 -3.05 -5.63 -4.07
C TYR A 99 -2.94 -6.79 -3.07
N LYS A 100 -1.75 -7.00 -2.48
CA LYS A 100 -1.57 -8.05 -1.47
C LYS A 100 -2.45 -7.81 -0.24
N ILE A 101 -2.47 -6.57 0.27
CA ILE A 101 -3.25 -6.20 1.45
C ILE A 101 -4.75 -6.29 1.14
N LEU A 102 -5.19 -5.82 -0.02
CA LEU A 102 -6.59 -5.88 -0.43
C LEU A 102 -7.09 -7.33 -0.51
N ALA A 103 -6.29 -8.24 -1.08
CA ALA A 103 -6.61 -9.66 -1.15
C ALA A 103 -6.69 -10.34 0.22
N LEU A 104 -5.75 -10.02 1.13
CA LEU A 104 -5.78 -10.56 2.49
C LEU A 104 -6.98 -10.03 3.28
N ASN A 105 -7.22 -8.72 3.28
CA ASN A 105 -8.31 -8.12 4.04
C ASN A 105 -9.67 -8.59 3.54
N SER A 106 -9.87 -8.73 2.22
CA SER A 106 -11.15 -9.22 1.69
C SER A 106 -11.44 -10.68 2.09
N LEU A 107 -10.44 -11.55 2.03
CA LEU A 107 -10.59 -12.97 2.41
C LEU A 107 -10.77 -13.14 3.92
N LEU A 108 -10.01 -12.41 4.73
CA LEU A 108 -10.10 -12.49 6.20
C LEU A 108 -11.39 -11.85 6.72
N GLY A 109 -11.83 -10.74 6.12
CA GLY A 109 -13.13 -10.13 6.40
C GLY A 109 -14.29 -11.06 6.03
N ALA A 110 -14.23 -11.68 4.86
CA ALA A 110 -15.25 -12.66 4.44
C ALA A 110 -15.31 -13.88 5.37
N PHE A 111 -14.14 -14.41 5.77
CA PHE A 111 -14.07 -15.50 6.75
C PHE A 111 -14.72 -15.11 8.09
N SER A 112 -14.37 -13.94 8.60
CA SER A 112 -14.85 -13.47 9.92
C SER A 112 -16.35 -13.20 9.91
N LEU A 113 -16.86 -12.57 8.84
CA LEU A 113 -18.29 -12.37 8.65
C LEU A 113 -19.03 -13.71 8.52
N SER A 114 -18.46 -14.68 7.78
CA SER A 114 -19.06 -16.01 7.66
C SER A 114 -19.17 -16.72 9.02
N VAL A 115 -18.15 -16.65 9.88
CA VAL A 115 -18.20 -17.23 11.23
C VAL A 115 -19.29 -16.58 12.07
N LEU A 116 -19.40 -15.25 12.03
CA LEU A 116 -20.41 -14.51 12.77
C LEU A 116 -21.83 -14.83 12.30
N THR A 117 -22.06 -14.83 10.99
CA THR A 117 -23.36 -15.15 10.39
C THR A 117 -23.81 -16.57 10.76
N LEU A 118 -22.90 -17.55 10.82
CA LEU A 118 -23.23 -18.91 11.26
C LEU A 118 -23.73 -18.99 12.71
N HIS A 119 -23.45 -17.98 13.54
CA HIS A 119 -23.88 -17.90 14.94
C HIS A 119 -24.94 -16.82 15.18
N GLY A 120 -25.57 -16.30 14.12
CA GLY A 120 -26.54 -15.20 14.24
C GLY A 120 -25.95 -13.88 14.72
N ALA A 121 -24.61 -13.73 14.71
CA ALA A 121 -23.93 -12.51 15.11
C ALA A 121 -23.52 -11.69 13.89
N LYS A 122 -23.23 -10.40 14.12
CA LYS A 122 -22.71 -9.46 13.10
C LYS A 122 -21.78 -8.44 13.73
N PHE A 123 -21.00 -7.74 12.92
CA PHE A 123 -20.25 -6.57 13.38
C PHE A 123 -21.19 -5.39 13.65
N GLY A 124 -20.84 -4.56 14.62
CA GLY A 124 -21.55 -3.31 14.86
C GLY A 124 -21.25 -2.28 13.76
N ASP A 125 -22.19 -1.38 13.52
CA ASP A 125 -22.02 -0.32 12.50
C ASP A 125 -20.87 0.63 12.88
N PHE A 126 -20.79 1.02 14.15
CA PHE A 126 -19.72 1.88 14.65
C PHE A 126 -18.34 1.21 14.56
N GLN A 127 -18.24 -0.06 14.99
CA GLN A 127 -17.06 -0.91 14.85
C GLN A 127 -16.54 -0.89 13.40
N SER A 128 -17.43 -1.21 12.46
CA SER A 128 -17.12 -1.32 11.02
C SER A 128 -16.74 0.04 10.42
N ALA A 129 -17.44 1.11 10.79
CA ALA A 129 -17.19 2.46 10.27
C ALA A 129 -15.81 2.99 10.70
N VAL A 130 -15.47 2.88 11.99
CA VAL A 130 -14.17 3.34 12.52
C VAL A 130 -13.03 2.58 11.86
N GLU A 131 -13.17 1.26 11.74
CA GLU A 131 -12.16 0.39 11.13
C GLU A 131 -11.98 0.71 9.64
N ALA A 132 -13.07 0.86 8.88
CA ALA A 132 -13.02 1.24 7.47
C ALA A 132 -12.36 2.62 7.24
N ILE A 133 -12.67 3.61 8.09
CA ILE A 133 -12.03 4.94 8.04
C ILE A 133 -10.53 4.80 8.32
N ALA A 134 -10.14 4.07 9.36
CA ALA A 134 -8.74 3.87 9.72
C ALA A 134 -7.95 3.19 8.59
N VAL A 135 -8.47 2.09 8.04
CA VAL A 135 -7.89 1.37 6.90
C VAL A 135 -7.75 2.29 5.69
N SER A 136 -8.77 3.08 5.36
CA SER A 136 -8.75 4.04 4.24
C SER A 136 -7.68 5.13 4.40
N LEU A 137 -7.55 5.70 5.60
CA LEU A 137 -6.52 6.70 5.91
C LEU A 137 -5.11 6.11 5.79
N ILE A 138 -4.90 4.89 6.28
CA ILE A 138 -3.61 4.18 6.19
C ILE A 138 -3.26 3.84 4.73
N PHE A 139 -4.24 3.37 3.93
CA PHE A 139 -4.03 3.16 2.49
C PHE A 139 -3.66 4.45 1.76
N THR A 140 -4.36 5.54 2.05
CA THR A 140 -4.08 6.85 1.46
C THR A 140 -2.66 7.32 1.84
N ALA A 141 -2.26 7.14 3.09
CA ALA A 141 -0.91 7.45 3.55
C ALA A 141 0.15 6.56 2.87
N MET A 142 -0.13 5.26 2.68
CA MET A 142 0.75 4.33 1.97
C MET A 142 1.00 4.75 0.52
N GLY A 143 -0.03 5.23 -0.18
CA GLY A 143 0.07 5.78 -1.54
C GLY A 143 1.07 6.94 -1.67
N ARG A 144 1.39 7.63 -0.57
CA ARG A 144 2.36 8.74 -0.51
C ARG A 144 3.78 8.29 -0.15
N SER A 145 4.09 7.00 -0.23
CA SER A 145 5.43 6.47 0.01
C SER A 145 6.42 6.99 -1.03
N LYS A 146 7.59 7.44 -0.56
CA LYS A 146 8.56 8.14 -1.40
C LYS A 146 9.55 7.16 -2.06
N PRO A 147 9.99 7.43 -3.29
CA PRO A 147 11.01 6.63 -3.95
C PRO A 147 12.36 6.73 -3.24
N GLU A 148 13.18 5.69 -3.41
CA GLU A 148 14.54 5.68 -2.92
C GLU A 148 15.42 6.66 -3.71
N SER A 149 16.45 7.20 -3.04
CA SER A 149 17.36 8.20 -3.59
C SER A 149 18.35 7.64 -4.62
N ARG A 150 18.58 6.32 -4.61
CA ARG A 150 19.50 5.63 -5.52
C ARG A 150 18.75 4.56 -6.30
N LEU A 151 19.16 4.35 -7.55
CA LEU A 151 18.61 3.26 -8.37
C LEU A 151 19.38 1.98 -8.03
N SER A 152 18.70 0.95 -7.55
CA SER A 152 19.30 -0.36 -7.25
C SER A 152 19.21 -1.31 -8.45
N GLN A 153 20.00 -2.38 -8.44
CA GLN A 153 19.90 -3.44 -9.45
C GLN A 153 18.70 -4.37 -9.23
N PHE A 154 18.16 -4.41 -8.00
CA PHE A 154 16.93 -5.13 -7.65
C PHE A 154 15.78 -4.72 -8.59
N LYS A 155 14.92 -5.66 -8.97
CA LYS A 155 13.75 -5.39 -9.81
C LYS A 155 12.49 -5.78 -9.04
N PRO A 156 11.55 -4.84 -8.82
CA PRO A 156 10.25 -5.20 -8.24
C PRO A 156 9.57 -6.31 -9.04
N VAL A 157 8.95 -7.26 -8.35
CA VAL A 157 8.09 -8.27 -8.97
C VAL A 157 6.97 -7.59 -9.77
N THR A 158 6.80 -7.99 -11.02
CA THR A 158 5.89 -7.32 -11.96
C THR A 158 4.47 -7.88 -11.96
N SER A 159 4.26 -9.08 -11.39
CA SER A 159 2.98 -9.78 -11.41
C SER A 159 2.60 -10.27 -10.01
N ILE A 160 1.31 -10.15 -9.68
CA ILE A 160 0.74 -10.71 -8.45
C ILE A 160 0.79 -12.24 -8.43
N PHE A 161 0.80 -12.89 -9.61
CA PHE A 161 0.89 -14.34 -9.74
C PHE A 161 2.32 -14.87 -9.67
N HIS A 162 3.29 -14.00 -9.37
CA HIS A 162 4.65 -14.46 -9.09
C HIS A 162 4.65 -15.39 -7.88
N TRP A 163 5.43 -16.48 -7.96
CA TRP A 163 5.42 -17.55 -6.95
C TRP A 163 5.74 -17.02 -5.53
N SER A 164 6.68 -16.06 -5.41
CA SER A 164 7.05 -15.46 -4.12
C SER A 164 5.89 -14.68 -3.48
N VAL A 165 5.11 -13.98 -4.32
CA VAL A 165 3.94 -13.20 -3.90
C VAL A 165 2.83 -14.15 -3.46
N GLN A 166 2.56 -15.21 -4.24
CA GLN A 166 1.55 -16.22 -3.92
C GLN A 166 1.89 -16.99 -2.65
N LEU A 167 3.15 -17.40 -2.48
CA LEU A 167 3.62 -18.06 -1.26
C LEU A 167 3.47 -17.14 -0.04
N SER A 168 3.88 -15.87 -0.17
CA SER A 168 3.70 -14.88 0.91
C SER A 168 2.24 -14.67 1.28
N LEU A 169 1.33 -14.62 0.30
CA LEU A 169 -0.11 -14.46 0.55
C LEU A 169 -0.69 -15.70 1.21
N ALA A 170 -0.36 -16.89 0.72
CA ALA A 170 -0.84 -18.16 1.26
C ALA A 170 -0.40 -18.35 2.72
N LEU A 171 0.88 -18.12 3.02
CA LEU A 171 1.40 -18.27 4.39
C LEU A 171 0.74 -17.28 5.37
N GLN A 172 0.58 -16.01 4.96
CA GLN A 172 -0.10 -15.02 5.79
C GLN A 172 -1.58 -15.36 5.99
N LEU A 173 -2.30 -15.71 4.91
CA LEU A 173 -3.71 -16.09 4.96
C LEU A 173 -3.93 -17.29 5.88
N VAL A 174 -3.18 -18.38 5.69
CA VAL A 174 -3.28 -19.60 6.52
C VAL A 174 -3.01 -19.27 7.99
N THR A 175 -1.96 -18.50 8.27
CA THR A 175 -1.61 -18.11 9.65
C THR A 175 -2.74 -17.30 10.29
N HIS A 176 -3.27 -16.29 9.60
CA HIS A 176 -4.38 -15.49 10.10
C HIS A 176 -5.66 -16.32 10.31
N VAL A 177 -6.02 -17.19 9.36
CA VAL A 177 -7.20 -18.07 9.48
C VAL A 177 -7.07 -19.03 10.66
N ILE A 178 -5.90 -19.64 10.87
CA ILE A 178 -5.67 -20.52 12.04
C ILE A 178 -5.88 -19.75 13.35
N LEU A 179 -5.35 -18.53 13.44
CA LEU A 179 -5.50 -17.70 14.64
C LEU A 179 -6.97 -17.22 14.82
N LEU A 180 -7.67 -16.88 13.74
CA LEU A 180 -9.10 -16.54 13.79
C LEU A 180 -9.95 -17.74 14.22
N LEU A 181 -9.66 -18.95 13.71
CA LEU A 181 -10.31 -20.20 14.14
C LEU A 181 -10.07 -20.48 15.63
N ALA A 182 -8.85 -20.29 16.11
CA ALA A 182 -8.53 -20.44 17.53
C ALA A 182 -9.30 -19.44 18.40
N GLY A 183 -9.42 -18.20 17.92
CA GLY A 183 -10.21 -17.14 18.50
C GLY A 183 -11.70 -17.43 18.61
N TRP A 184 -12.29 -17.85 17.50
CA TRP A 184 -13.68 -18.28 17.45
C TRP A 184 -13.94 -19.44 18.41
N LYS A 185 -13.12 -20.49 18.38
CA LYS A 185 -13.25 -21.63 19.31
C LYS A 185 -13.13 -21.21 20.77
N LEU A 186 -12.23 -20.27 21.06
CA LEU A 186 -12.10 -19.70 22.39
C LEU A 186 -13.38 -18.96 22.78
N ALA A 187 -13.94 -18.06 21.95
CA ALA A 187 -15.19 -17.38 22.29
C ALA A 187 -16.36 -18.35 22.53
N VAL A 188 -16.52 -19.36 21.68
CA VAL A 188 -17.59 -20.35 21.81
C VAL A 188 -17.42 -21.21 23.06
N SER A 189 -16.20 -21.60 23.44
CA SER A 189 -16.00 -22.43 24.64
C SER A 189 -16.39 -21.73 25.94
N TYR A 190 -16.48 -20.40 25.93
CA TYR A 190 -16.87 -19.56 27.07
C TYR A 190 -18.28 -18.98 26.95
N THR A 191 -19.02 -19.35 25.90
CA THR A 191 -20.41 -18.94 25.71
C THR A 191 -21.32 -20.07 26.20
N THR A 192 -22.16 -19.81 27.21
CA THR A 192 -23.03 -20.81 27.83
C THR A 192 -24.36 -21.02 27.11
N GLU A 193 -24.76 -20.06 26.29
CA GLU A 193 -26.04 -20.08 25.56
C GLU A 193 -25.83 -20.60 24.15
N GLU A 194 -26.74 -21.47 23.69
CA GLU A 194 -26.76 -21.88 22.29
C GLU A 194 -27.11 -20.68 21.41
N PRO A 195 -26.42 -20.50 20.26
CA PRO A 195 -26.70 -19.37 19.38
C PRO A 195 -28.12 -19.51 18.81
N VAL A 196 -29.01 -18.59 19.17
CA VAL A 196 -30.29 -18.43 18.48
C VAL A 196 -29.99 -17.70 17.16
N VAL A 197 -29.99 -18.44 16.07
CA VAL A 197 -29.67 -17.89 14.74
C VAL A 197 -30.90 -17.15 14.20
N ASP A 198 -30.97 -15.86 14.48
CA ASP A 198 -31.88 -14.91 13.83
C ASP A 198 -31.06 -13.88 13.05
N LEU A 199 -31.06 -14.01 11.72
CA LEU A 199 -30.27 -13.14 10.83
C LEU A 199 -30.87 -11.73 10.69
N ASP A 200 -32.15 -11.57 10.99
CA ASP A 200 -32.87 -10.30 10.87
C ASP A 200 -32.87 -9.51 12.19
N SER A 201 -32.40 -10.12 13.29
CA SER A 201 -32.25 -9.49 14.60
C SER A 201 -31.38 -8.24 14.56
N ALA A 202 -31.60 -7.30 15.48
CA ALA A 202 -30.73 -6.12 15.62
C ALA A 202 -29.32 -6.54 16.07
N PHE A 203 -28.32 -5.66 15.88
CA PHE A 203 -26.98 -5.93 16.41
C PHE A 203 -27.02 -5.99 17.94
N GLU A 204 -26.52 -7.08 18.51
CA GLU A 204 -26.28 -7.23 19.93
C GLU A 204 -24.82 -7.57 20.20
N PRO A 205 -24.17 -6.91 21.18
CA PRO A 205 -22.79 -7.18 21.53
C PRO A 205 -22.69 -8.56 22.20
N THR A 206 -21.90 -9.44 21.59
CA THR A 206 -21.62 -10.79 22.12
C THR A 206 -20.12 -10.99 22.33
N LEU A 207 -19.76 -11.99 23.14
CA LEU A 207 -18.36 -12.39 23.32
C LEU A 207 -17.72 -12.79 21.98
N LEU A 208 -18.48 -13.51 21.14
CA LEU A 208 -18.04 -13.90 19.80
C LEU A 208 -17.80 -12.70 18.88
N ASN A 209 -18.74 -11.74 18.83
CA ASN A 209 -18.55 -10.50 18.08
C ASN A 209 -17.27 -9.78 18.52
N SER A 210 -17.14 -9.58 19.82
CA SER A 210 -16.03 -8.84 20.43
C SER A 210 -14.67 -9.47 20.07
N GLN A 211 -14.57 -10.80 20.25
CA GLN A 211 -13.37 -11.56 19.92
C GLN A 211 -13.02 -11.48 18.44
N MET A 212 -14.01 -11.72 17.58
CA MET A 212 -13.82 -11.70 16.14
C MET A 212 -13.47 -10.31 15.62
N PHE A 213 -14.08 -9.25 16.15
CA PHE A 213 -13.79 -7.88 15.75
C PHE A 213 -12.34 -7.50 16.07
N ILE A 214 -11.90 -7.73 17.31
CA ILE A 214 -10.54 -7.39 17.74
C ILE A 214 -9.50 -8.16 16.90
N GLN A 215 -9.71 -9.45 16.65
CA GLN A 215 -8.80 -10.25 15.83
C GLN A 215 -8.83 -9.85 14.35
N THR A 216 -10.00 -9.54 13.79
CA THR A 216 -10.13 -9.09 12.40
C THR A 216 -9.41 -7.75 12.21
N ALA A 217 -9.59 -6.80 13.13
CA ALA A 217 -8.87 -5.54 13.12
C ALA A 217 -7.35 -5.76 13.24
N ALA A 218 -6.91 -6.65 14.13
CA ALA A 218 -5.50 -7.03 14.24
C ALA A 218 -4.96 -7.61 12.91
N CYS A 219 -5.73 -8.46 12.24
CA CYS A 219 -5.37 -9.01 10.92
C CYS A 219 -5.16 -7.90 9.88
N HIS A 220 -6.12 -6.98 9.76
CA HIS A 220 -6.07 -5.93 8.76
C HIS A 220 -4.87 -4.99 8.97
N PHE A 221 -4.60 -4.56 10.22
CA PHE A 221 -3.45 -3.71 10.51
C PHE A 221 -2.11 -4.46 10.41
N SER A 222 -2.08 -5.75 10.75
CA SER A 222 -0.91 -6.60 10.57
C SER A 222 -0.54 -6.77 9.09
N ALA A 223 -1.53 -6.87 8.19
CA ALA A 223 -1.29 -6.99 6.76
C ALA A 223 -0.46 -5.80 6.21
N PHE A 224 -0.70 -4.59 6.70
CA PHE A 224 0.10 -3.41 6.35
C PHE A 224 1.56 -3.53 6.82
N LEU A 225 1.79 -4.04 8.05
CA LEU A 225 3.13 -4.23 8.60
C LEU A 225 3.92 -5.33 7.88
N ALA A 226 3.24 -6.43 7.56
CA ALA A 226 3.81 -7.62 6.94
C ALA A 226 4.19 -7.37 5.47
N ASN A 227 3.38 -6.58 4.75
CA ASN A 227 3.54 -6.39 3.31
C ASN A 227 4.30 -5.12 2.92
N TYR A 228 4.65 -4.23 3.85
CA TYR A 228 5.45 -3.06 3.50
C TYR A 228 6.89 -3.43 3.10
N GLU A 229 7.19 -3.28 1.80
CA GLU A 229 8.48 -3.63 1.18
C GLU A 229 9.65 -2.76 1.65
N GLY A 230 9.50 -1.43 1.57
CA GLY A 230 10.60 -0.49 1.87
C GLY A 230 11.77 -0.58 0.87
N PRO A 231 13.02 -0.37 1.34
CA PRO A 231 14.20 -0.42 0.47
C PRO A 231 14.38 -1.81 -0.18
N PRO A 232 14.81 -1.87 -1.45
CA PRO A 232 15.54 -0.80 -2.16
C PRO A 232 14.72 0.04 -3.16
N SER A 233 13.43 -0.24 -3.36
CA SER A 233 12.60 0.47 -4.37
C SER A 233 11.97 1.75 -3.81
N MET A 234 11.70 1.78 -2.51
CA MET A 234 11.14 2.94 -1.81
C MET A 234 11.79 3.14 -0.44
N LYS A 235 11.53 4.29 0.17
CA LYS A 235 12.03 4.61 1.51
C LYS A 235 11.43 3.69 2.58
N PRO A 236 12.08 3.53 3.75
CA PRO A 236 11.51 2.77 4.86
C PRO A 236 10.21 3.42 5.38
N MET A 237 9.35 2.60 6.00
CA MET A 237 8.03 3.01 6.49
C MET A 237 8.10 4.25 7.39
N LYS A 238 9.11 4.32 8.27
CA LYS A 238 9.36 5.43 9.20
C LYS A 238 9.58 6.78 8.49
N ALA A 239 10.00 6.78 7.22
CA ALA A 239 10.15 8.01 6.44
C ALA A 239 8.79 8.60 6.00
N ASN A 240 7.73 7.78 5.99
CA ASN A 240 6.36 8.19 5.73
C ASN A 240 5.64 8.41 7.06
N ARG A 241 5.75 9.62 7.62
CA ARG A 241 5.23 9.94 8.96
C ARG A 241 3.72 9.66 9.12
N PRO A 242 2.83 10.06 8.19
CA PRO A 242 1.40 9.74 8.31
C PRO A 242 1.12 8.23 8.38
N LEU A 243 1.79 7.44 7.53
CA LEU A 243 1.65 5.98 7.53
C LEU A 243 2.16 5.38 8.85
N TRP A 244 3.34 5.81 9.29
CA TRP A 244 3.97 5.29 10.51
C TRP A 244 3.17 5.61 11.77
N MET A 245 2.71 6.86 11.91
CA MET A 245 1.88 7.28 13.04
C MET A 245 0.50 6.62 13.00
N GLY A 246 -0.12 6.53 11.82
CA GLY A 246 -1.43 5.88 11.66
C GLY A 246 -1.38 4.39 12.03
N LEU A 247 -0.33 3.68 11.63
CA LEU A 247 -0.15 2.28 12.01
C LEU A 247 0.14 2.10 13.50
N ILE A 248 0.99 2.96 14.11
CA ILE A 248 1.20 2.91 15.57
C ILE A 248 -0.12 3.14 16.29
N ALA A 249 -0.88 4.18 15.92
CA ALA A 249 -2.16 4.47 16.53
C ALA A 249 -3.13 3.29 16.41
N ALA A 250 -3.28 2.72 15.21
CA ALA A 250 -4.18 1.59 14.97
C ALA A 250 -3.78 0.33 15.77
N VAL A 251 -2.51 -0.05 15.76
CA VAL A 251 -2.01 -1.19 16.54
C VAL A 251 -2.18 -0.95 18.04
N SER A 252 -1.85 0.24 18.52
CA SER A 252 -2.03 0.61 19.92
C SER A 252 -3.50 0.59 20.33
N THR A 253 -4.42 1.07 19.49
CA THR A 253 -5.86 1.00 19.75
C THR A 253 -6.34 -0.44 19.83
N VAL A 254 -5.94 -1.31 18.90
CA VAL A 254 -6.32 -2.74 18.96
C VAL A 254 -5.80 -3.41 20.23
N LEU A 255 -4.54 -3.19 20.59
CA LEU A 255 -3.96 -3.74 21.83
C LEU A 255 -4.61 -3.16 23.08
N PHE A 256 -4.97 -1.87 23.07
CA PHE A 256 -5.66 -1.22 24.17
C PHE A 256 -7.06 -1.80 24.39
N VAL A 257 -7.84 -1.95 23.31
CA VAL A 257 -9.17 -2.59 23.36
C VAL A 257 -9.06 -4.05 23.83
N ALA A 258 -8.09 -4.79 23.28
CA ALA A 258 -7.85 -6.19 23.66
C ALA A 258 -7.44 -6.35 25.13
N SER A 259 -6.84 -5.32 25.74
CA SER A 259 -6.37 -5.35 27.13
C SER A 259 -7.43 -5.03 28.17
N GLU A 260 -8.61 -4.60 27.73
CA GLU A 260 -9.69 -4.09 28.60
C GLU A 260 -9.24 -3.02 29.61
N ALA A 261 -8.18 -2.27 29.29
CA ALA A 261 -7.62 -1.26 30.20
C ALA A 261 -8.61 -0.14 30.54
N SER A 262 -9.61 0.10 29.69
CA SER A 262 -10.72 1.02 29.94
C SER A 262 -12.05 0.38 29.50
N PRO A 263 -12.91 0.00 30.45
CA PRO A 263 -14.25 -0.53 30.14
C PRO A 263 -15.11 0.46 29.33
N ASP A 264 -15.06 1.75 29.67
CA ASP A 264 -15.81 2.80 28.97
C ASP A 264 -15.41 2.90 27.49
N PHE A 265 -14.11 2.75 27.20
CA PHE A 265 -13.61 2.74 25.82
C PHE A 265 -14.03 1.47 25.07
N ASN A 266 -14.07 0.34 25.74
CA ASN A 266 -14.52 -0.93 25.16
C ASN A 266 -16.02 -0.90 24.85
N GLU A 267 -16.84 -0.30 25.73
CA GLU A 267 -18.27 -0.13 25.52
C GLU A 267 -18.58 0.74 24.30
N LEU A 268 -17.77 1.77 24.02
CA LEU A 268 -17.87 2.57 22.79
C LEU A 268 -17.75 1.71 21.52
N PHE A 269 -16.91 0.68 21.55
CA PHE A 269 -16.77 -0.29 20.46
C PHE A 269 -17.74 -1.47 20.60
N SER A 270 -18.68 -1.44 21.54
CA SER A 270 -19.61 -2.54 21.81
C SER A 270 -18.88 -3.87 22.11
N ILE A 271 -17.74 -3.76 22.80
CA ILE A 271 -16.93 -4.90 23.23
C ILE A 271 -17.44 -5.35 24.59
N VAL A 272 -17.88 -6.61 24.65
CA VAL A 272 -18.35 -7.25 25.87
C VAL A 272 -17.17 -7.52 26.79
N ARG A 273 -17.39 -7.32 28.08
CA ARG A 273 -16.41 -7.63 29.12
C ARG A 273 -16.01 -9.10 29.08
N PHE A 274 -14.71 -9.35 29.10
CA PHE A 274 -14.17 -10.70 29.06
C PHE A 274 -14.38 -11.45 30.38
N PRO A 275 -14.59 -12.78 30.34
CA PRO A 275 -14.71 -13.60 31.55
C PRO A 275 -13.43 -13.58 32.40
N ASP A 276 -13.54 -13.14 33.65
CA ASP A 276 -12.42 -12.95 34.60
C ASP A 276 -11.87 -14.28 35.18
N SER A 277 -12.65 -15.37 35.18
CA SER A 277 -12.38 -16.55 36.04
C SER A 277 -11.49 -17.64 35.43
N GLU A 278 -11.17 -17.62 34.13
CA GLU A 278 -10.62 -18.80 33.45
C GLU A 278 -9.52 -18.51 32.41
N GLY A 279 -8.96 -17.30 32.43
CA GLY A 279 -7.82 -16.95 31.57
C GLY A 279 -8.18 -16.68 30.10
N TYR A 280 -9.47 -16.51 29.79
CA TYR A 280 -9.96 -16.08 28.47
C TYR A 280 -9.20 -14.85 27.98
N HIS A 281 -9.15 -13.79 28.80
CA HIS A 281 -8.49 -12.53 28.44
C HIS A 281 -7.01 -12.76 28.09
N ARG A 282 -6.30 -13.59 28.86
CA ARG A 282 -4.88 -13.91 28.58
C ARG A 282 -4.71 -14.60 27.23
N TRP A 283 -5.56 -15.57 26.91
CA TRP A 283 -5.51 -16.28 25.63
C TRP A 283 -5.95 -15.40 24.46
N SER A 284 -6.99 -14.57 24.64
CA SER A 284 -7.42 -13.60 23.63
C SER A 284 -6.29 -12.61 23.31
N MET A 285 -5.68 -12.01 24.32
CA MET A 285 -4.52 -11.11 24.16
C MET A 285 -3.35 -11.81 23.46
N PHE A 286 -3.05 -13.06 23.85
CA PHE A 286 -2.00 -13.85 23.20
C PHE A 286 -2.27 -14.04 21.70
N LEU A 287 -3.51 -14.35 21.31
CA LEU A 287 -3.91 -14.49 19.90
C LEU A 287 -3.77 -13.17 19.13
N VAL A 288 -4.20 -12.05 19.73
CA VAL A 288 -4.06 -10.71 19.14
C VAL A 288 -2.59 -10.36 18.89
N VAL A 289 -1.71 -10.63 19.85
CA VAL A 289 -0.27 -10.43 19.67
C VAL A 289 0.29 -11.34 18.57
N CYS A 290 -0.14 -12.60 18.52
CA CYS A 290 0.27 -13.54 17.47
C CYS A 290 -0.11 -13.06 16.07
N HIS A 291 -1.26 -12.39 15.91
CA HIS A 291 -1.65 -11.80 14.62
C HIS A 291 -0.68 -10.73 14.13
N PHE A 292 0.01 -10.01 15.02
CA PHE A 292 1.03 -9.03 14.63
C PHE A 292 2.42 -9.64 14.44
N LEU A 293 2.77 -10.72 15.15
CA LEU A 293 4.12 -11.28 15.10
C LEU A 293 4.30 -12.31 13.96
N LEU A 294 3.45 -13.33 13.90
CA LEU A 294 3.68 -14.48 13.00
C LEU A 294 3.53 -14.11 11.51
N PRO A 295 2.49 -13.37 11.08
CA PRO A 295 2.33 -12.98 9.68
C PRO A 295 3.38 -11.98 9.22
N VAL A 296 3.81 -11.07 10.12
CA VAL A 296 4.92 -10.14 9.83
C VAL A 296 6.23 -10.90 9.65
N PHE A 297 6.51 -11.88 10.50
CA PHE A 297 7.67 -12.75 10.32
C PHE A 297 7.62 -13.49 8.98
N ALA A 298 6.49 -14.13 8.66
CA ALA A 298 6.30 -14.84 7.39
C ALA A 298 6.48 -13.91 6.17
N GLY A 299 5.87 -12.72 6.20
CA GLY A 299 6.02 -11.73 5.14
C GLY A 299 7.46 -11.23 4.96
N ARG A 300 8.16 -10.94 6.07
CA ARG A 300 9.56 -10.51 6.06
C ARG A 300 10.49 -11.62 5.54
N TRP A 301 10.22 -12.87 5.92
CA TRP A 301 10.94 -14.04 5.43
C TRP A 301 10.79 -14.20 3.91
N CYS A 302 9.56 -14.15 3.37
CA CYS A 302 9.33 -14.23 1.93
C CYS A 302 10.01 -13.10 1.16
N MET A 303 9.95 -11.86 1.67
CA MET A 303 10.67 -10.72 1.06
C MET A 303 12.19 -10.89 1.08
N HIS A 304 12.73 -11.50 2.13
CA HIS A 304 14.16 -11.80 2.19
C HIS A 304 14.56 -12.84 1.13
N LEU A 305 13.80 -13.93 1.01
CA LEU A 305 14.02 -14.94 -0.02
C LEU A 305 13.98 -14.35 -1.43
N GLU A 306 13.02 -13.47 -1.71
CA GLU A 306 12.92 -12.79 -3.02
C GLU A 306 14.15 -11.91 -3.32
N LYS A 307 14.67 -11.20 -2.31
CA LYS A 307 15.88 -10.39 -2.47
C LYS A 307 17.12 -11.26 -2.73
N VAL A 308 17.23 -12.38 -2.03
CA VAL A 308 18.33 -13.35 -2.19
C VAL A 308 18.28 -13.99 -3.58
N ASP A 309 17.10 -14.41 -4.05
CA ASP A 309 16.90 -14.99 -5.38
C ASP A 309 17.33 -14.03 -6.51
N GLN A 310 17.13 -12.73 -6.32
CA GLN A 310 17.59 -11.70 -7.26
C GLN A 310 19.07 -11.28 -7.08
N GLY A 311 19.83 -11.95 -6.21
CA GLY A 311 21.23 -11.60 -5.94
C GLY A 311 21.41 -10.21 -5.29
N TYR A 312 20.39 -9.70 -4.59
CA TYR A 312 20.48 -8.43 -3.89
C TYR A 312 21.17 -8.61 -2.54
N GLU A 313 22.44 -8.25 -2.47
CA GLU A 313 23.15 -8.08 -1.19
C GLU A 313 22.84 -6.70 -0.59
N GLN A 314 22.39 -6.67 0.67
CA GLN A 314 22.33 -5.44 1.45
C GLN A 314 23.76 -4.95 1.71
N ARG A 315 24.27 -4.08 0.83
CA ARG A 315 25.45 -3.25 1.12
C ARG A 315 25.08 -2.07 2.01
#